data_AF-A0A8T5XKC0-F1
#
_entry.id   AF-A0A8T5XKC0-F1
#
_cell.length_a   1.000
_cell.length_b   1.000
_cell.length_c   1.000
_cell.angle_alpha   90.00
_cell.angle_beta   90.00
_cell.angle_gamma   90.00
#
_symmetry.space_group_name_H-M   'P 1'
#
loop_
_entity.id
_entity.type
_entity.pdbx_description
1 polymer ?
#
loop_
_entity_poly.entity_id
_entity_poly.type
_entity_poly.pdbx_seq_one_letter_code
_entity_poly.pdbx_strand_id
1 'polypeptide(L)' 'MNKDFESIEKRLKKYKGTNPGISIMVIKDGNVEFKKELGLSNLELKVPINEKTAYNIASISKQFTAMAIMII' A
#
# COMPACT_ATOMS: atom_id res chain seq x y z
N MET A 1 20.19 -5.94 -3.05
CA MET A 1 18.82 -5.41 -3.23
C MET A 1 18.94 -4.04 -3.89
N ASN A 2 17.99 -3.59 -4.72
CA ASN A 2 18.05 -2.24 -5.31
C ASN A 2 18.17 -1.21 -4.17
N LYS A 3 19.15 -0.29 -4.23
CA LYS A 3 19.39 0.74 -3.21
C LYS A 3 18.14 1.58 -2.92
N ASP A 4 17.27 1.73 -3.91
CA ASP A 4 16.01 2.45 -3.75
C ASP A 4 15.07 1.76 -2.76
N PHE A 5 15.02 0.43 -2.76
CA PHE A 5 14.15 -0.34 -1.87
C PHE A 5 14.64 -0.31 -0.42
N GLU A 6 15.95 -0.26 -0.19
CA GLU A 6 16.51 -0.07 1.15
C GLU A 6 16.12 1.30 1.74
N SER A 7 16.11 2.35 0.91
CA SER A 7 15.64 3.67 1.30
C SER A 7 14.15 3.67 1.68
N ILE A 8 13.33 2.98 0.88
CA ILE A 8 11.90 2.79 1.18
C ILE A 8 11.74 2.07 2.52
N GLU A 9 12.40 0.92 2.72
CA GLU A 9 12.30 0.17 3.98
C GLU A 9 12.72 1.00 5.20
N LYS A 10 13.76 1.83 5.07
CA LYS A 10 14.19 2.74 6.13
C LYS A 10 13.07 3.72 6.52
N ARG A 11 12.35 4.29 5.54
CA ARG A 11 11.21 5.20 5.79
C ARG A 11 10.00 4.49 6.40
N LEU A 12 9.83 3.20 6.11
CA LEU A 12 8.72 2.41 6.61
C LEU A 12 8.89 1.91 8.05
N LYS A 13 10.08 2.01 8.64
CA LYS A 13 10.35 1.53 10.01
C LYS A 13 9.35 2.02 11.05
N LYS A 14 8.82 3.24 10.90
CA LYS A 14 7.83 3.84 11.82
C LYS A 14 6.49 3.10 11.89
N TYR A 15 6.17 2.26 10.89
CA TYR A 15 4.93 1.49 10.83
C TYR A 15 5.10 0.06 11.38
N LYS A 16 6.28 -0.33 11.86
CA LYS A 16 6.51 -1.68 12.41
C LYS A 16 5.74 -1.91 13.72
N GLY A 17 5.42 -3.17 14.01
CA GLY A 17 4.80 -3.57 15.28
C GLY A 17 3.32 -3.20 15.34
N THR A 18 2.89 -2.65 16.48
CA THR A 18 1.48 -2.32 16.76
C THR A 18 1.08 -0.91 16.33
N ASN A 19 1.85 -0.28 15.46
CA ASN A 19 1.52 1.03 14.90
C ASN A 19 0.41 0.88 13.84
N PRO A 20 -0.36 1.95 13.55
CA PRO A 20 -1.23 2.00 12.37
C PRO A 20 -0.42 1.62 11.15
N GLY A 21 -0.97 0.82 10.26
CA GLY A 21 -0.17 0.21 9.23
C GLY A 21 -0.21 0.89 7.86
N ILE A 22 0.61 0.36 6.94
CA ILE A 22 0.77 0.82 5.56
C ILE A 22 1.01 -0.37 4.62
N SER A 23 0.55 -0.24 3.38
CA SER A 23 0.83 -1.15 2.27
C SER A 23 1.47 -0.39 1.11
N ILE A 24 2.55 -0.95 0.54
CA ILE A 24 3.29 -0.37 -0.60
C ILE A 24 3.58 -1.45 -1.63
N MET A 25 3.44 -1.09 -2.91
CA MET A 25 3.82 -1.90 -4.06
C MET A 25 4.51 -1.03 -5.11
N VAL A 26 5.56 -1.57 -5.74
CA VAL A 26 6.22 -0.97 -6.91
C VAL A 26 6.13 -1.97 -8.05
N ILE A 27 5.59 -1.51 -9.17
CA ILE A 27 5.46 -2.28 -10.40
C ILE A 27 6.34 -1.63 -11.46
N LYS A 28 7.19 -2.40 -12.13
CA LYS A 28 8.02 -1.96 -13.24
C LYS A 28 7.96 -2.98 -14.36
N ASP A 29 7.72 -2.51 -15.59
CA ASP A 29 7.65 -3.37 -16.77
C ASP A 29 6.68 -4.55 -16.61
N GLY A 30 5.56 -4.31 -15.92
CA GLY A 30 4.52 -5.31 -15.62
C GLY A 30 4.83 -6.25 -14.44
N ASN A 31 6.03 -6.19 -13.86
CA ASN A 31 6.45 -7.06 -12.76
C ASN A 31 6.39 -6.34 -11.42
N VAL A 32 5.99 -7.05 -10.36
CA VAL A 32 6.05 -6.55 -8.99
C VAL A 32 7.49 -6.66 -8.48
N GLU A 33 8.20 -5.55 -8.52
CA GLU A 33 9.61 -5.47 -8.10
C GLU A 33 9.77 -5.29 -6.59
N PHE A 34 8.74 -4.75 -5.92
CA PHE A 34 8.73 -4.55 -4.47
C PHE A 34 7.31 -4.57 -3.94
N LYS A 35 7.11 -5.24 -2.80
CA LYS A 35 5.85 -5.25 -2.05
C LYS A 35 6.16 -5.32 -0.56
N LYS A 36 5.49 -4.50 0.24
CA LYS A 36 5.64 -4.48 1.70
C LYS A 36 4.36 -4.06 2.40
N GLU A 37 4.07 -4.75 3.49
CA GLU A 37 2.95 -4.50 4.39
C GLU A 37 3.50 -4.45 5.82
N LEU A 38 3.12 -3.44 6.59
CA LEU A 38 3.60 -3.25 7.97
C LEU A 38 2.51 -2.65 8.84
N GLY A 39 2.48 -3.04 10.10
CA GLY A 39 1.58 -2.48 11.12
C GLY A 39 0.20 -3.14 11.12
N LEU A 40 -0.75 -2.48 11.75
CA LEU A 40 -2.09 -3.00 12.00
C LEU A 40 -3.14 -2.29 11.15
N SER A 41 -4.11 -3.06 10.65
CA SER A 41 -5.33 -2.56 10.01
C SER A 41 -6.37 -2.15 11.04
N ASN A 42 -6.34 -2.77 12.23
CA ASN A 42 -7.14 -2.39 13.38
C ASN A 42 -6.30 -2.45 14.66
N LEU A 43 -6.19 -1.33 15.37
CA LEU A 43 -5.37 -1.21 16.57
C LEU A 43 -5.96 -1.94 17.78
N GLU A 44 -7.26 -1.82 17.99
CA GLU A 44 -7.96 -2.38 19.15
C GLU A 44 -7.96 -3.90 19.08
N LEU A 45 -8.30 -4.45 17.92
CA LEU A 45 -8.37 -5.88 17.65
C LEU A 45 -6.99 -6.48 17.30
N LYS A 46 -5.94 -5.64 17.23
CA LYS A 46 -4.57 -6.03 16.85
C LYS A 46 -4.50 -6.82 15.55
N VAL A 47 -5.31 -6.46 14.56
CA VAL A 47 -5.35 -7.15 13.27
C VAL A 47 -4.21 -6.63 12.40
N PRO A 48 -3.25 -7.48 11.97
CA PRO A 48 -2.19 -7.07 11.07
C PRO A 48 -2.73 -6.75 9.68
N ILE A 49 -2.05 -5.86 8.96
CA ILE A 49 -2.29 -5.68 7.53
C ILE A 49 -1.87 -6.94 6.78
N ASN A 50 -2.65 -7.27 5.75
CA ASN A 50 -2.33 -8.25 4.74
C ASN A 50 -2.86 -7.79 3.36
N GLU A 51 -2.57 -8.56 2.32
CA GLU A 51 -2.95 -8.26 0.93
C GLU A 51 -4.45 -8.02 0.68
N LYS A 52 -5.33 -8.50 1.57
CA LYS A 52 -6.79 -8.34 1.48
C LYS A 52 -7.32 -7.13 2.26
N THR A 53 -6.44 -6.38 2.92
CA THR A 53 -6.85 -5.19 3.67
C THR A 53 -7.35 -4.13 2.71
N ALA A 54 -8.63 -3.75 2.83
CA ALA A 54 -9.21 -2.69 2.04
C ALA A 54 -8.86 -1.31 2.61
N TYR A 55 -8.64 -0.34 1.73
CA TYR A 55 -8.37 1.05 2.08
C TYR A 55 -9.33 1.98 1.34
N ASN A 56 -9.68 3.10 1.97
CA ASN A 56 -10.35 4.19 1.28
C ASN A 56 -9.35 4.92 0.38
N ILE A 57 -9.43 4.72 -0.93
CA ILE A 57 -8.50 5.33 -1.90
C ILE A 57 -8.81 6.81 -2.22
N ALA A 58 -9.91 7.35 -1.67
CA ALA A 58 -10.31 8.75 -1.76
C ALA A 58 -10.28 9.30 -3.21
N SER A 59 -9.55 10.40 -3.46
CA SER A 59 -9.52 11.05 -4.77
C SER A 59 -8.93 10.19 -5.89
N ILE A 60 -8.24 9.09 -5.58
CA ILE A 60 -7.80 8.12 -6.60
C ILE A 60 -9.03 7.55 -7.34
N SER A 61 -10.21 7.49 -6.72
CA SER A 61 -11.46 7.07 -7.39
C SER A 61 -11.81 7.89 -8.63
N LYS A 62 -11.34 9.15 -8.75
CA LYS A 62 -11.67 10.04 -9.88
C LYS A 62 -11.23 9.47 -11.23
N GLN A 63 -10.08 8.80 -11.29
CA GLN A 63 -9.60 8.22 -12.55
C GLN A 63 -10.53 7.09 -13.04
N PHE A 64 -11.13 6.35 -12.12
CA PHE A 64 -12.10 5.29 -12.44
C PHE A 64 -13.42 5.88 -12.92
N THR A 65 -13.90 6.96 -12.29
CA THR A 65 -15.08 7.69 -12.79
C THR A 65 -14.84 8.27 -14.18
N ALA A 66 -13.69 8.89 -14.42
CA ALA A 66 -13.33 9.41 -15.75
C ALA A 66 -13.29 8.28 -16.79
N MET A 67 -12.68 7.13 -16.45
CA MET A 67 -12.69 5.95 -17.32
C MET A 67 -14.11 5.48 -17.62
N ALA A 68 -14.99 5.40 -16.61
CA ALA A 68 -16.39 5.01 -16.81
C ALA A 68 -17.13 5.94 -17.77
N ILE A 69 -16.82 7.25 -17.76
CA ILE A 69 -17.36 8.23 -18.71
C ILE A 69 -16.76 8.06 -20.12
N MET A 70 -15.51 7.62 -20.24
CA MET A 70 -14.85 7.48 -21.55
C MET A 70 -15.22 6.21 -22.31
N ILE A 71 -15.70 5.17 -21.61
CA ILE A 71 -16.03 3.86 -22.21
C ILE A 71 -17.52 3.68 -22.53
N ILE A 72 -18.35 4.68 -22.21
CA ILE A 72 -19.75 4.77 -22.67
C ILE A 72 -19.82 5.44 -24.04
#